data_AF-A0A960FTW7-F1
#
_entry.id   AF-A0A960FTW7-F1
#
_cell.length_a   1.000
_cell.length_b   1.000
_cell.length_c   1.000
_cell.angle_alpha   90.00
_cell.angle_beta   90.00
_cell.angle_gamma   90.00
#
_symmetry.space_group_name_H-M   'P 1'
#
loop_
_entity.id
_entity.type
_entity.pdbx_description
1 polymer ?
#
loop_
_entity_poly.entity_id
_entity_poly.type
_entity_poly.pdbx_seq_one_letter_code
_entity_poly.pdbx_strand_id
1 'polypeptide(L)'
;MAANHTAPTSAETLALRLDRWGADLRAAVAELYDDPDDVARRLLEVAARRYAERPADLRLLDERRLLEPDWLQHPRMFGYACYADRFAGDLAGVGRQVDHLTDLGVTYLHLMPLLATREGDNDGGYAVADYRTVRPDLGTTDDLRDLATRLRERGISLVVDLVLNHVAREHPWAERARAGDASYRDRFLVFPDRELPDAYERTLPEVFPDFAPGSFTWDDDLEGWVWTTFNSWQWDLNWANPDVLVEIADVVLELANLGIEVFRLDAIAFVWKRLGTDCQNQPEVHAVTQALRAVARIAAPAVAFKAEAIVGPRDLVQYLGLGRHAGRVSDLAYHNSLMVQVWSMLATKTTTLTRQALGTLPPTPTTATWIGYVRCHDDIGWAVDDG
;
A
#
# COMPACT_ATOMS: atom_id res chain seq x y z
N MET A 1 4.46 -40.94 29.06
CA MET A 1 5.49 -40.64 28.05
C MET A 1 5.21 -39.23 27.55
N ALA A 2 5.97 -38.23 28.00
CA ALA A 2 5.90 -36.90 27.41
C ALA A 2 6.54 -37.00 26.02
N ALA A 3 5.74 -36.88 24.97
CA ALA A 3 6.28 -36.75 23.62
C ALA A 3 7.11 -35.46 23.61
N ASN A 4 8.41 -35.61 23.39
CA ASN A 4 9.34 -34.50 23.26
C ASN A 4 9.09 -33.84 21.90
N HIS A 5 7.99 -33.09 21.78
CA HIS A 5 7.71 -32.29 20.60
C HIS A 5 8.61 -31.06 20.66
N THR A 6 9.74 -31.13 19.96
CA THR A 6 10.56 -29.96 19.66
C THR A 6 9.74 -28.98 18.82
N ALA A 7 9.79 -27.70 19.16
CA ALA A 7 9.16 -26.64 18.37
C ALA A 7 9.67 -26.70 16.91
N PRO A 8 8.82 -26.41 15.91
CA PRO A 8 9.24 -26.41 14.52
C PRO A 8 10.38 -25.41 14.29
N THR A 9 11.33 -25.80 13.47
CA THR A 9 12.40 -24.92 13.00
C THR A 9 11.83 -23.81 12.10
N SER A 10 12.57 -22.70 11.97
CA SER A 10 12.17 -21.62 11.05
C SER A 10 11.97 -22.12 9.61
N ALA A 11 12.75 -23.10 9.15
CA ALA A 11 12.59 -23.70 7.83
C ALA A 11 11.27 -24.46 7.69
N GLU A 12 10.88 -25.25 8.71
CA GLU A 12 9.60 -25.97 8.71
C GLU A 12 8.41 -25.00 8.76
N THR A 13 8.48 -23.93 9.57
CA THR A 13 7.45 -22.89 9.59
C THR A 13 7.29 -22.21 8.23
N LEU A 14 8.40 -21.85 7.58
CA LEU A 14 8.36 -21.22 6.27
C LEU A 14 7.79 -22.17 5.20
N ALA A 15 8.15 -23.46 5.25
CA ALA A 15 7.62 -24.48 4.36
C ALA A 15 6.09 -24.63 4.51
N LEU A 16 5.56 -24.68 5.74
CA LEU A 16 4.12 -24.72 5.98
C LEU A 16 3.38 -23.49 5.42
N ARG A 17 3.98 -22.31 5.57
CA ARG A 17 3.40 -21.07 5.01
C ARG A 17 3.46 -21.08 3.48
N LEU A 18 4.54 -21.60 2.90
CA LEU A 18 4.67 -21.80 1.45
C LEU A 18 3.64 -22.79 0.93
N ASP A 19 3.39 -23.89 1.63
CA ASP A 19 2.35 -24.85 1.26
C ASP A 19 0.96 -24.19 1.24
N ARG A 20 0.69 -23.29 2.19
CA ARG A 20 -0.58 -22.56 2.26
C ARG A 20 -0.73 -21.49 1.17
N TRP A 21 0.30 -20.68 0.94
CA TRP A 21 0.19 -19.45 0.15
C TRP A 21 0.90 -19.50 -1.21
N GLY A 22 1.73 -20.51 -1.47
CA GLY A 22 2.51 -20.63 -2.69
C GLY A 22 1.67 -20.80 -3.95
N ALA A 23 0.50 -21.44 -3.85
CA ALA A 23 -0.45 -21.54 -4.96
C ALA A 23 -1.09 -20.19 -5.29
N ASP A 24 -1.47 -19.40 -4.28
CA ASP A 24 -2.02 -18.05 -4.47
C ASP A 24 -0.97 -17.11 -5.08
N LEU A 25 0.30 -17.22 -4.66
CA LEU A 25 1.43 -16.48 -5.23
C LEU A 25 1.65 -16.83 -6.70
N ARG A 26 1.80 -18.11 -7.04
CA ARG A 26 2.03 -18.57 -8.41
C ARG A 26 0.89 -18.19 -9.35
N ALA A 27 -0.35 -18.32 -8.90
CA ALA A 27 -1.51 -17.92 -9.68
C ALA A 27 -1.49 -16.42 -9.98
N ALA A 28 -1.13 -15.58 -9.00
CA ALA A 28 -1.06 -14.14 -9.18
C ALA A 28 0.01 -13.73 -10.21
N VAL A 29 1.24 -14.25 -10.09
CA VAL A 29 2.31 -13.89 -11.03
C VAL A 29 2.07 -14.45 -12.44
N ALA A 30 1.36 -15.57 -12.57
CA ALA A 30 0.94 -16.12 -13.86
C ALA A 30 -0.13 -15.28 -14.58
N GLU A 31 -0.87 -14.43 -13.86
CA GLU A 31 -1.76 -13.44 -14.48
C GLU A 31 -1.00 -12.19 -14.96
N LEU A 32 0.25 -11.98 -14.51
CA LEU A 32 0.99 -10.74 -14.71
C LEU A 32 2.16 -10.84 -15.68
N TYR A 33 2.89 -11.95 -15.67
CA TYR A 33 4.22 -12.05 -16.30
C TYR A 33 4.37 -13.30 -17.15
N ASP A 34 5.21 -13.21 -18.19
CA ASP A 34 5.47 -14.30 -19.14
C ASP A 34 6.25 -15.47 -18.53
N ASP A 35 7.15 -15.21 -17.57
CA ASP A 35 7.90 -16.23 -16.83
C ASP A 35 7.51 -16.23 -15.33
N PRO A 36 6.32 -16.76 -15.00
CA PRO A 36 5.81 -16.71 -13.62
C PRO A 36 6.61 -17.57 -12.63
N ASP A 37 7.29 -18.62 -13.10
CA ASP A 37 8.08 -19.49 -12.25
C ASP A 37 9.36 -18.80 -11.77
N ASP A 38 10.04 -18.04 -12.64
CA ASP A 38 11.19 -17.22 -12.24
C ASP A 38 10.77 -16.13 -11.25
N VAL A 39 9.69 -15.40 -11.54
CA VAL A 39 9.20 -14.33 -10.65
C VAL A 39 8.81 -14.89 -9.28
N ALA A 40 8.07 -16.01 -9.25
CA ALA A 40 7.71 -16.67 -8.00
C ALA A 40 8.97 -17.10 -7.22
N ARG A 41 9.97 -17.68 -7.87
CA ARG A 41 11.24 -18.07 -7.23
C ARG A 41 11.93 -16.86 -6.59
N ARG A 42 12.07 -15.75 -7.31
CA ARG A 42 12.70 -14.51 -6.81
C ARG A 42 11.96 -13.93 -5.61
N LEU A 43 10.62 -13.91 -5.66
CA LEU A 43 9.80 -13.47 -4.54
C LEU A 43 9.94 -14.37 -3.31
N LEU A 44 10.06 -15.68 -3.51
CA LEU A 44 10.30 -16.64 -2.42
C LEU A 44 11.71 -16.51 -1.82
N GLU A 45 12.72 -16.18 -2.63
CA GLU A 45 14.07 -15.87 -2.15
C GLU A 45 14.07 -14.62 -1.27
N VAL A 46 13.37 -13.56 -1.70
CA VAL A 46 13.14 -12.35 -0.89
C VAL A 46 12.42 -12.71 0.41
N ALA A 47 11.31 -13.47 0.34
CA ALA A 47 10.55 -13.89 1.50
C ALA A 47 11.40 -14.69 2.52
N ALA A 48 12.20 -15.64 2.03
CA ALA A 48 13.06 -16.47 2.86
C ALA A 48 14.16 -15.64 3.54
N ARG A 49 14.84 -14.76 2.79
CA ARG A 49 15.85 -13.84 3.33
C ARG A 49 15.27 -12.96 4.42
N ARG A 50 14.15 -12.28 4.14
CA ARG A 50 13.54 -11.34 5.09
C ARG A 50 12.92 -12.04 6.29
N TYR A 51 12.39 -13.24 6.13
CA TYR A 51 11.97 -14.06 7.27
C TYR A 51 13.16 -14.46 8.16
N ALA A 52 14.31 -14.83 7.57
CA ALA A 52 15.51 -15.14 8.33
C ALA A 52 15.99 -13.94 9.17
N GLU A 53 15.88 -12.72 8.63
CA GLU A 53 16.20 -11.45 9.30
C GLU A 53 15.12 -10.99 10.31
N ARG A 54 13.91 -11.55 10.26
CA ARG A 54 12.76 -11.09 11.04
C ARG A 54 13.00 -11.22 12.56
N PRO A 55 12.93 -10.12 13.33
CA PRO A 55 13.08 -10.11 14.79
C PRO A 55 12.15 -11.08 15.53
N ALA A 56 12.63 -11.65 16.64
CA ALA A 56 11.90 -12.68 17.37
C ALA A 56 10.56 -12.22 17.95
N ASP A 57 10.49 -10.97 18.42
CA ASP A 57 9.24 -10.35 18.92
C ASP A 57 8.21 -10.19 17.79
N LEU A 58 8.65 -9.87 16.57
CA LEU A 58 7.80 -9.78 15.39
C LEU A 58 7.37 -11.16 14.86
N ARG A 59 8.20 -12.20 15.03
CA ARG A 59 7.77 -13.59 14.79
C ARG A 59 6.69 -14.02 15.78
N LEU A 60 6.81 -13.63 17.05
CA LEU A 60 5.76 -13.87 18.04
C LEU A 60 4.48 -13.10 17.69
N LEU A 61 4.60 -11.87 17.18
CA LEU A 61 3.45 -11.13 16.65
C LEU A 61 2.79 -11.88 15.48
N ASP A 62 3.56 -12.45 14.56
CA ASP A 62 3.01 -13.27 13.47
C ASP A 62 2.17 -14.44 14.01
N GLU A 63 2.67 -15.16 15.01
CA GLU A 63 1.94 -16.26 15.64
C GLU A 63 0.62 -15.76 16.28
N ARG A 64 0.65 -14.63 16.98
CA ARG A 64 -0.56 -14.02 17.56
C ARG A 64 -1.59 -13.67 16.51
N ARG A 65 -1.18 -13.02 15.41
CA ARG A 65 -2.11 -12.64 14.32
C ARG A 65 -2.63 -13.83 13.53
N LEU A 66 -1.87 -14.93 13.46
CA LEU A 66 -2.36 -16.20 12.90
C LEU A 66 -3.42 -16.86 13.78
N LEU A 67 -3.30 -16.74 15.10
CA LEU A 67 -4.28 -17.25 16.07
C LEU A 67 -5.54 -16.37 16.16
N GLU A 68 -5.42 -15.09 15.85
CA GLU A 68 -6.51 -14.10 15.84
C GLU A 68 -6.66 -13.45 14.45
N PRO A 69 -7.09 -14.20 13.42
CA PRO A 69 -7.18 -13.70 12.05
C PRO A 69 -8.19 -12.56 11.87
N ASP A 70 -9.12 -12.40 12.82
CA ASP A 70 -10.16 -11.36 12.88
C ASP A 70 -9.75 -10.16 13.75
N TRP A 71 -8.48 -10.02 14.15
CA TRP A 71 -8.02 -8.95 15.05
C TRP A 71 -8.41 -7.53 14.60
N LEU A 72 -8.45 -7.28 13.28
CA LEU A 72 -8.88 -6.00 12.69
C LEU A 72 -10.39 -5.75 12.78
N GLN A 73 -11.19 -6.80 12.99
CA GLN A 73 -12.65 -6.74 13.12
C GLN A 73 -13.10 -6.59 14.57
N HIS A 74 -12.17 -6.66 15.54
CA HIS A 74 -12.53 -6.54 16.95
C HIS A 74 -13.17 -5.18 17.23
N PRO A 75 -14.29 -5.09 17.97
CA PRO A 75 -14.95 -3.82 18.32
C PRO A 75 -14.10 -2.80 19.11
N ARG A 76 -12.89 -3.17 19.52
CA ARG A 76 -11.93 -2.32 20.22
C ARG A 76 -10.93 -1.66 19.27
N MET A 77 -10.99 -1.99 17.98
CA MET A 77 -10.14 -1.37 16.97
C MET A 77 -10.58 0.08 16.77
N PHE A 78 -9.71 1.00 17.14
CA PHE A 78 -9.92 2.43 17.01
C PHE A 78 -8.67 3.08 16.42
N GLY A 79 -8.86 3.71 15.25
CA GLY A 79 -7.78 4.28 14.45
C GLY A 79 -7.54 5.76 14.74
N TYR A 80 -6.27 6.16 14.77
CA TYR A 80 -5.85 7.55 14.74
C TYR A 80 -4.90 7.76 13.55
N ALA A 81 -5.03 8.87 12.84
CA ALA A 81 -4.17 9.20 11.70
C ALA A 81 -3.58 10.59 11.87
N CYS A 82 -2.26 10.73 11.73
CA CYS A 82 -1.59 12.01 11.88
C CYS A 82 -0.26 12.11 11.11
N TYR A 83 0.16 13.34 10.87
CA TYR A 83 1.54 13.66 10.47
C TYR A 83 2.42 13.70 11.73
N ALA A 84 3.55 12.99 11.73
CA ALA A 84 4.42 12.89 12.91
C ALA A 84 4.96 14.27 13.34
N ASP A 85 5.40 15.09 12.39
CA ASP A 85 5.87 16.46 12.59
C ASP A 85 4.79 17.37 13.17
N ARG A 86 3.57 17.32 12.63
CA ARG A 86 2.47 18.18 13.11
C ARG A 86 1.91 17.75 14.45
N PHE A 87 1.89 16.45 14.72
CA PHE A 87 1.36 15.92 15.97
C PHE A 87 2.34 16.05 17.13
N ALA A 88 3.63 15.76 16.88
CA ALA A 88 4.61 15.66 17.96
C ALA A 88 6.05 16.04 17.56
N GLY A 89 6.26 16.68 16.39
CA GLY A 89 7.55 17.17 15.92
C GLY A 89 8.40 16.11 15.21
N ASP A 90 8.59 14.95 15.82
CA ASP A 90 9.41 13.86 15.31
C ASP A 90 8.93 12.49 15.83
N LEU A 91 9.52 11.39 15.35
CA LEU A 91 9.14 10.03 15.77
C LEU A 91 9.34 9.81 17.28
N ALA A 92 10.41 10.37 17.86
CA ALA A 92 10.64 10.32 19.29
C ALA A 92 9.55 11.05 20.09
N GLY A 93 9.03 12.15 19.54
CA GLY A 93 7.91 12.92 20.03
C GLY A 93 6.61 12.15 19.99
N VAL A 94 6.32 11.46 18.88
CA VAL A 94 5.18 10.52 18.83
C VAL A 94 5.35 9.46 19.91
N GLY A 95 6.57 8.95 20.11
CA GLY A 95 6.93 8.01 21.17
C GLY A 95 6.64 8.53 22.59
N ARG A 96 6.70 9.85 22.82
CA ARG A 96 6.31 10.50 24.09
C ARG A 96 4.79 10.66 24.25
N GLN A 97 4.03 10.57 23.17
CA GLN A 97 2.57 10.69 23.17
C GLN A 97 1.83 9.33 23.19
N VAL A 98 2.55 8.20 23.27
CA VAL A 98 1.93 6.87 23.27
C VAL A 98 0.96 6.69 24.44
N ASP A 99 1.27 7.22 25.63
CA ASP A 99 0.34 7.16 26.77
C ASP A 99 -0.94 7.98 26.48
N HIS A 100 -0.84 9.15 25.85
CA HIS A 100 -2.00 9.95 25.43
C HIS A 100 -2.87 9.21 24.39
N LEU A 101 -2.25 8.58 23.38
CA LEU A 101 -2.96 7.76 22.39
C LEU A 101 -3.65 6.56 23.06
N THR A 102 -3.00 5.94 24.04
CA THR A 102 -3.59 4.83 24.81
C THR A 102 -4.80 5.28 25.61
N ASP A 103 -4.73 6.45 26.27
CA ASP A 103 -5.84 7.03 27.03
C ASP A 103 -7.05 7.39 26.14
N LEU A 104 -6.80 7.77 24.88
CA LEU A 104 -7.84 7.96 23.86
C LEU A 104 -8.46 6.64 23.37
N GLY A 105 -7.87 5.49 23.72
CA GLY A 105 -8.30 4.17 23.28
C GLY A 105 -7.80 3.78 21.88
N VAL A 106 -6.77 4.46 21.36
CA VAL A 106 -6.18 4.15 20.05
C VAL A 106 -5.51 2.79 20.11
N THR A 107 -5.80 1.95 19.11
CA THR A 107 -5.17 0.63 18.92
C THR A 107 -4.58 0.46 17.51
N TYR A 108 -4.72 1.49 16.67
CA TYR A 108 -4.23 1.54 15.30
C TYR A 108 -3.77 2.97 15.02
N LEU A 109 -2.49 3.18 14.72
CA LEU A 109 -1.92 4.51 14.45
C LEU A 109 -1.37 4.56 13.03
N HIS A 110 -2.00 5.35 12.16
CA HIS A 110 -1.50 5.66 10.83
C HIS A 110 -0.68 6.95 10.85
N LEU A 111 0.63 6.81 10.70
CA LEU A 111 1.50 7.94 10.42
C LEU A 111 1.54 8.18 8.91
N MET A 112 1.23 9.41 8.50
CA MET A 112 1.40 9.89 7.12
C MET A 112 2.86 9.71 6.65
N PRO A 113 3.16 9.84 5.34
CA PRO A 113 4.46 9.45 4.79
C PRO A 113 5.66 9.99 5.57
N LEU A 114 6.47 9.05 6.07
CA LEU A 114 7.61 9.31 6.96
C LEU A 114 8.96 8.91 6.34
N LEU A 115 8.93 8.31 5.15
CA LEU A 115 10.11 7.88 4.41
C LEU A 115 10.69 9.05 3.61
N ALA A 116 12.00 9.00 3.35
CA ALA A 116 12.75 10.07 2.72
C ALA A 116 12.10 10.47 1.39
N THR A 117 11.91 11.76 1.21
CA THR A 117 11.23 12.36 0.06
C THR A 117 12.17 13.28 -0.69
N ARG A 118 11.75 13.72 -1.87
CA ARG A 118 12.45 14.79 -2.57
C ARG A 118 12.47 16.08 -1.73
N GLU A 119 13.52 16.87 -1.92
CA GLU A 119 13.61 18.20 -1.32
C GLU A 119 12.57 19.16 -1.93
N GLY A 120 12.10 20.13 -1.13
CA GLY A 120 11.09 21.09 -1.57
C GLY A 120 9.68 20.50 -1.60
N ASP A 121 8.94 20.76 -2.67
CA ASP A 121 7.58 20.25 -2.82
C ASP A 121 7.59 18.75 -3.13
N ASN A 122 6.92 17.99 -2.26
CA ASN A 122 6.94 16.54 -2.26
C ASN A 122 5.56 15.94 -2.02
N ASP A 123 4.50 16.72 -2.28
CA ASP A 123 3.11 16.25 -2.14
C ASP A 123 2.84 15.70 -0.73
N GLY A 124 3.19 16.46 0.30
CA GLY A 124 3.01 16.04 1.69
C GLY A 124 3.79 14.78 2.11
N GLY A 125 4.79 14.38 1.32
CA GLY A 125 5.60 13.20 1.54
C GLY A 125 5.29 12.02 0.61
N TYR A 126 4.35 12.17 -0.34
CA TYR A 126 4.04 11.12 -1.31
C TYR A 126 5.06 11.03 -2.47
N ALA A 127 5.93 12.02 -2.66
CA ALA A 127 7.08 11.88 -3.58
C ALA A 127 8.29 11.24 -2.87
N VAL A 128 8.28 9.90 -2.76
CA VAL A 128 9.31 9.11 -2.06
C VAL A 128 10.61 9.03 -2.86
N ALA A 129 11.72 9.47 -2.26
CA ALA A 129 13.07 9.40 -2.84
C ALA A 129 13.86 8.19 -2.34
N ASP A 130 13.57 7.66 -1.15
CA ASP A 130 14.12 6.40 -0.66
C ASP A 130 13.16 5.72 0.34
N TYR A 131 12.71 4.51 -0.01
CA TYR A 131 11.83 3.72 0.84
C TYR A 131 12.50 3.17 2.11
N ARG A 132 13.83 3.15 2.18
CA ARG A 132 14.58 2.49 3.26
C ARG A 132 15.09 3.46 4.32
N THR A 133 14.91 4.75 4.09
CA THR A 133 15.40 5.81 4.98
C THR A 133 14.23 6.63 5.49
N VAL A 134 14.19 6.87 6.80
CA VAL A 134 13.25 7.82 7.41
C VAL A 134 13.64 9.25 7.02
N ARG A 135 12.67 10.15 6.83
CA ARG A 135 12.96 11.56 6.61
C ARG A 135 13.86 12.12 7.72
N PRO A 136 15.00 12.75 7.40
CA PRO A 136 15.98 13.16 8.42
C PRO A 136 15.42 14.10 9.50
N ASP A 137 14.40 14.90 9.19
CA ASP A 137 13.74 15.79 10.15
C ASP A 137 12.85 15.06 11.16
N LEU A 138 12.39 13.84 10.83
CA LEU A 138 11.55 13.01 11.71
C LEU A 138 12.38 12.06 12.59
N GLY A 139 13.66 11.88 12.28
CA GLY A 139 14.58 11.00 12.99
C GLY A 139 15.22 9.95 12.10
N THR A 140 15.55 8.80 12.68
CA THR A 140 16.26 7.69 12.03
C THR A 140 15.39 6.45 11.88
N THR A 141 15.86 5.48 11.09
CA THR A 141 15.23 4.16 10.99
C THR A 141 15.21 3.41 12.34
N ASP A 142 16.18 3.70 13.22
CA ASP A 142 16.19 3.16 14.59
C ASP A 142 15.10 3.80 15.45
N ASP A 143 14.86 5.11 15.32
CA ASP A 143 13.75 5.79 16.01
C ASP A 143 12.38 5.23 15.57
N LEU A 144 12.23 4.89 14.28
CA LEU A 144 11.03 4.21 13.77
C LEU A 144 10.85 2.83 14.41
N ARG A 145 11.93 2.04 14.53
CA ARG A 145 11.88 0.72 15.19
C ARG A 145 11.53 0.83 16.67
N ASP A 146 12.10 1.81 17.36
CA ASP A 146 11.82 2.09 18.76
C ASP A 146 10.37 2.52 18.97
N LEU A 147 9.86 3.41 18.11
CA LEU A 147 8.46 3.83 18.13
C LEU A 147 7.52 2.64 17.89
N ALA A 148 7.77 1.84 16.86
CA ALA A 148 6.96 0.67 16.56
C ALA A 148 6.90 -0.30 17.74
N THR A 149 8.05 -0.51 18.41
CA THR A 149 8.13 -1.37 19.60
C THR A 149 7.31 -0.82 20.76
N ARG A 150 7.44 0.46 21.08
CA ARG A 150 6.64 1.12 22.14
C ARG A 150 5.14 1.08 21.87
N LEU A 151 4.74 1.28 20.61
CA LEU A 151 3.35 1.18 20.19
C LEU A 151 2.82 -0.24 20.41
N ARG A 152 3.56 -1.27 19.98
CA ARG A 152 3.19 -2.69 20.20
C ARG A 152 3.07 -3.05 21.68
N GLU A 153 3.96 -2.56 22.53
CA GLU A 153 3.89 -2.76 23.99
C GLU A 153 2.59 -2.21 24.61
N ARG A 154 1.97 -1.21 23.96
CA ARG A 154 0.68 -0.64 24.36
C ARG A 154 -0.51 -1.15 23.53
N GLY A 155 -0.29 -2.16 22.69
CA GLY A 155 -1.35 -2.75 21.86
C GLY A 155 -1.80 -1.85 20.71
N ILE A 156 -0.93 -0.94 20.26
CA ILE A 156 -1.17 -0.06 19.11
C ILE A 156 -0.40 -0.59 17.91
N SER A 157 -1.12 -0.89 16.82
CA SER A 157 -0.49 -1.31 15.57
C SER A 157 -0.06 -0.11 14.74
N LEU A 158 1.22 -0.06 14.37
CA LEU A 158 1.79 0.98 13.51
C LEU A 158 1.42 0.74 12.05
N VAL A 159 0.93 1.80 11.41
CA VAL A 159 0.49 1.82 10.03
C VAL A 159 1.21 2.94 9.29
N VAL A 160 1.69 2.64 8.09
CA VAL A 160 2.37 3.61 7.22
C VAL A 160 1.89 3.48 5.78
N ASP A 161 2.16 4.51 5.00
CA ASP A 161 1.96 4.51 3.56
C ASP A 161 3.01 3.66 2.84
N LEU A 162 2.55 2.85 1.91
CA LEU A 162 3.35 2.26 0.85
C LEU A 162 2.97 2.98 -0.44
N VAL A 163 3.76 3.98 -0.81
CA VAL A 163 3.62 4.69 -2.09
C VAL A 163 4.15 3.81 -3.19
N LEU A 164 3.29 2.94 -3.74
CA LEU A 164 3.72 1.87 -4.65
C LEU A 164 3.50 2.19 -6.13
N ASN A 165 2.65 3.17 -6.45
CA ASN A 165 2.40 3.51 -7.86
C ASN A 165 3.57 4.28 -8.48
N HIS A 166 4.22 5.15 -7.73
CA HIS A 166 5.21 6.07 -8.24
C HIS A 166 6.34 6.32 -7.22
N VAL A 167 7.45 6.84 -7.70
CA VAL A 167 8.56 7.37 -6.88
C VAL A 167 8.85 8.82 -7.25
N ALA A 168 9.56 9.53 -6.38
CA ALA A 168 10.13 10.82 -6.76
C ALA A 168 11.05 10.68 -7.97
N ARG A 169 11.10 11.68 -8.84
CA ARG A 169 12.06 11.71 -9.95
C ARG A 169 13.51 11.66 -9.44
N GLU A 170 13.80 12.08 -8.21
CA GLU A 170 15.10 11.99 -7.55
C GLU A 170 15.40 10.60 -6.95
N HIS A 171 14.48 9.64 -7.02
CA HIS A 171 14.72 8.29 -6.54
C HIS A 171 15.90 7.64 -7.29
N PRO A 172 16.77 6.85 -6.63
CA PRO A 172 17.93 6.21 -7.29
C PRO A 172 17.60 5.40 -8.54
N TRP A 173 16.38 4.86 -8.61
CA TRP A 173 15.90 4.17 -9.82
C TRP A 173 15.73 5.12 -11.00
N ALA A 174 15.12 6.29 -10.78
CA ALA A 174 14.91 7.30 -11.81
C ALA A 174 16.24 7.98 -12.19
N GLU A 175 17.16 8.18 -11.24
CA GLU A 175 18.52 8.65 -11.52
C GLU A 175 19.28 7.70 -12.45
N ARG A 176 19.21 6.39 -12.19
CA ARG A 176 19.82 5.38 -13.06
C ARG A 176 19.16 5.28 -14.43
N ALA A 177 17.84 5.45 -14.49
CA ALA A 177 17.11 5.53 -15.75
C ALA A 177 17.58 6.72 -16.61
N ARG A 178 17.76 7.91 -16.01
CA ARG A 178 18.35 9.09 -16.67
C ARG A 178 19.80 8.87 -17.07
N ALA A 179 20.58 8.14 -16.28
CA ALA A 179 21.95 7.77 -16.61
C ALA A 179 22.07 6.74 -17.76
N GLY A 180 20.95 6.31 -18.36
CA GLY A 180 20.92 5.39 -19.50
C GLY A 180 20.99 3.91 -19.13
N ASP A 181 20.80 3.54 -17.86
CA ASP A 181 20.72 2.13 -17.44
C ASP A 181 19.37 1.54 -17.89
N ALA A 182 19.41 0.70 -18.92
CA ALA A 182 18.22 0.11 -19.53
C ALA A 182 17.33 -0.64 -18.53
N SER A 183 17.93 -1.39 -17.59
CA SER A 183 17.15 -2.16 -16.60
C SER A 183 16.35 -1.24 -15.67
N TYR A 184 16.87 -0.05 -15.37
CA TYR A 184 16.18 0.94 -14.54
C TYR A 184 15.23 1.81 -15.34
N ARG A 185 15.55 2.10 -16.60
CA ARG A 185 14.61 2.76 -17.53
C ARG A 185 13.34 1.95 -17.69
N ASP A 186 13.45 0.63 -17.81
CA ASP A 186 12.32 -0.29 -17.94
C ASP A 186 11.46 -0.40 -16.67
N ARG A 187 11.89 0.18 -15.54
CA ARG A 187 11.07 0.30 -14.31
C ARG A 187 10.07 1.46 -14.40
N PHE A 188 10.11 2.25 -15.47
CA PHE A 188 9.19 3.35 -15.75
C PHE A 188 8.56 3.17 -17.13
N LEU A 189 7.44 3.85 -17.38
CA LEU A 189 6.86 3.93 -18.73
C LEU A 189 7.42 5.16 -19.43
N VAL A 190 8.39 4.94 -20.33
CA VAL A 190 9.12 6.01 -21.04
C VAL A 190 8.92 5.89 -22.55
N PHE A 191 8.53 6.98 -23.19
CA PHE A 191 8.22 7.05 -24.61
C PHE A 191 9.13 8.05 -25.33
N PRO A 192 9.63 7.73 -26.53
CA PRO A 192 10.57 8.61 -27.25
C PRO A 192 9.90 9.85 -27.84
N ASP A 193 8.58 9.81 -28.03
CA ASP A 193 7.77 10.88 -28.62
C ASP A 193 6.34 10.87 -28.02
N ARG A 194 5.47 11.71 -28.58
CA ARG A 194 4.09 11.88 -28.12
C ARG A 194 3.09 10.87 -28.72
N GLU A 195 3.47 10.00 -29.65
CA GLU A 195 2.50 9.13 -30.34
C GLU A 195 1.70 8.26 -29.36
N LEU A 196 2.40 7.51 -28.50
CA LEU A 196 1.77 6.69 -27.47
C LEU A 196 1.19 7.50 -26.31
N PRO A 197 1.91 8.49 -25.72
CA PRO A 197 1.33 9.40 -24.73
C PRO A 197 -0.02 9.98 -25.17
N ASP A 198 -0.11 10.56 -26.38
CA ASP A 198 -1.36 11.14 -26.91
C ASP A 198 -2.45 10.10 -27.16
N ALA A 199 -2.08 8.83 -27.40
CA ALA A 199 -3.05 7.75 -27.52
C ALA A 199 -3.65 7.36 -26.16
N TYR A 200 -2.83 7.33 -25.10
CA TYR A 200 -3.29 7.10 -23.73
C TYR A 200 -4.16 8.25 -23.21
N GLU A 201 -3.73 9.50 -23.39
CA GLU A 201 -4.45 10.70 -22.91
C GLU A 201 -5.90 10.81 -23.41
N ARG A 202 -6.27 10.10 -24.48
CA ARG A 202 -7.66 10.05 -24.97
C ARG A 202 -8.64 9.43 -23.98
N THR A 203 -8.16 8.60 -23.06
CA THR A 203 -8.99 7.86 -22.12
C THR A 203 -8.61 8.09 -20.66
N LEU A 204 -7.48 8.73 -20.38
CA LEU A 204 -7.05 9.04 -19.01
C LEU A 204 -7.83 10.23 -18.43
N PRO A 205 -8.27 10.16 -17.16
CA PRO A 205 -8.70 11.34 -16.43
C PRO A 205 -7.49 12.15 -15.93
N GLU A 206 -7.63 13.47 -15.85
CA GLU A 206 -6.64 14.33 -15.19
C GLU A 206 -6.87 14.36 -13.69
N VAL A 207 -5.88 13.93 -12.91
CA VAL A 207 -5.95 13.96 -11.43
C VAL A 207 -5.69 15.37 -10.91
N PHE A 208 -4.67 16.05 -11.45
CA PHE A 208 -4.27 17.41 -11.03
C PHE A 208 -4.21 18.40 -12.20
N PRO A 209 -5.35 18.72 -12.84
CA PRO A 209 -5.38 19.56 -14.04
C PRO A 209 -4.77 20.97 -13.83
N ASP A 210 -4.84 21.50 -12.62
CA ASP A 210 -4.31 22.84 -12.29
C ASP A 210 -2.79 22.86 -12.02
N PHE A 211 -2.20 21.72 -11.64
CA PHE A 211 -0.80 21.64 -11.18
C PHE A 211 0.11 20.89 -12.15
N ALA A 212 -0.39 19.78 -12.72
CA ALA A 212 0.32 18.92 -13.66
C ALA A 212 -0.67 18.43 -14.73
N PRO A 213 -0.94 19.23 -15.78
CA PRO A 213 -1.85 18.85 -16.85
C PRO A 213 -1.40 17.58 -17.58
N GLY A 214 -2.35 16.73 -17.94
CA GLY A 214 -2.10 15.40 -18.53
C GLY A 214 -1.50 14.38 -17.56
N SER A 215 -0.95 13.32 -18.12
CA SER A 215 -0.33 12.20 -17.38
C SER A 215 1.11 11.89 -17.83
N PHE A 216 1.74 12.78 -18.62
CA PHE A 216 3.09 12.57 -19.15
C PHE A 216 3.94 13.83 -19.09
N THR A 217 5.17 13.68 -18.61
CA THR A 217 6.15 14.76 -18.50
C THR A 217 7.36 14.45 -19.38
N TRP A 218 7.86 15.44 -20.14
CA TRP A 218 9.16 15.32 -20.81
C TRP A 218 10.29 15.56 -19.83
N ASP A 219 11.27 14.65 -19.79
CA ASP A 219 12.50 14.81 -19.01
C ASP A 219 13.71 14.84 -19.97
N ASP A 220 14.48 15.94 -19.91
CA ASP A 220 15.59 16.20 -20.83
C ASP A 220 16.74 15.21 -20.65
N ASP A 221 17.06 14.84 -19.42
CA ASP A 221 18.14 13.89 -19.11
C ASP A 221 17.74 12.45 -19.48
N LEU A 222 16.45 12.12 -19.39
CA LEU A 222 15.88 10.85 -19.84
C LEU A 222 15.72 10.79 -21.37
N GLU A 223 15.74 11.94 -22.04
CA GLU A 223 15.38 12.12 -23.45
C GLU A 223 14.07 11.41 -23.81
N GLY A 224 13.02 11.62 -23.01
CA GLY A 224 11.75 10.94 -23.21
C GLY A 224 10.58 11.48 -22.39
N TRP A 225 9.36 11.14 -22.84
CA TRP A 225 8.12 11.34 -22.11
C TRP A 225 7.95 10.22 -21.09
N VAL A 226 7.96 10.55 -19.81
CA VAL A 226 7.71 9.61 -18.72
C VAL A 226 6.30 9.77 -18.18
N TRP A 227 5.68 8.65 -17.82
CA TRP A 227 4.35 8.63 -17.20
C TRP A 227 4.39 9.24 -15.80
N THR A 228 3.57 10.26 -15.57
CA THR A 228 3.43 11.02 -14.32
C THR A 228 1.94 11.30 -14.08
N THR A 229 1.20 10.34 -13.54
CA THR A 229 -0.25 10.45 -13.30
C THR A 229 -0.59 11.60 -12.35
N PHE A 230 0.32 11.88 -11.42
CA PHE A 230 0.19 12.91 -10.38
C PHE A 230 1.05 14.12 -10.75
N ASN A 231 1.94 14.56 -9.86
CA ASN A 231 2.86 15.65 -10.20
C ASN A 231 3.94 15.19 -11.18
N SER A 232 4.51 16.14 -11.94
CA SER A 232 5.61 15.89 -12.89
C SER A 232 6.89 15.27 -12.29
N TRP A 233 7.03 15.32 -10.96
CA TRP A 233 8.10 14.71 -10.19
C TRP A 233 7.72 13.40 -9.49
N GLN A 234 6.52 12.87 -9.74
CA GLN A 234 6.07 11.55 -9.29
C GLN A 234 6.01 10.63 -10.52
N TRP A 235 7.07 9.85 -10.72
CA TRP A 235 7.21 8.98 -11.90
C TRP A 235 6.56 7.63 -11.61
N ASP A 236 5.55 7.29 -12.41
CA ASP A 236 4.84 6.01 -12.32
C ASP A 236 5.77 4.84 -12.61
N LEU A 237 5.75 3.86 -11.71
CA LEU A 237 6.45 2.60 -11.85
C LEU A 237 5.75 1.71 -12.87
N ASN A 238 6.53 1.02 -13.68
CA ASN A 238 6.06 0.06 -14.66
C ASN A 238 5.87 -1.31 -14.01
N TRP A 239 4.67 -1.60 -13.50
CA TRP A 239 4.36 -2.87 -12.85
C TRP A 239 4.32 -4.09 -13.78
N ALA A 240 4.29 -3.88 -15.10
CA ALA A 240 4.49 -4.95 -16.08
C ALA A 240 5.94 -5.47 -16.09
N ASN A 241 6.89 -4.71 -15.52
CA ASN A 241 8.24 -5.19 -15.26
C ASN A 241 8.27 -5.98 -13.92
N PRO A 242 8.60 -7.28 -13.92
CA PRO A 242 8.61 -8.10 -12.71
C PRO A 242 9.62 -7.64 -11.66
N ASP A 243 10.67 -6.90 -12.05
CA ASP A 243 11.63 -6.35 -11.10
C ASP A 243 10.97 -5.37 -10.13
N VAL A 244 9.98 -4.59 -10.59
CA VAL A 244 9.24 -3.65 -9.73
C VAL A 244 8.49 -4.41 -8.63
N LEU A 245 7.79 -5.49 -8.97
CA LEU A 245 7.08 -6.31 -7.97
C LEU A 245 8.06 -6.91 -6.95
N VAL A 246 9.20 -7.43 -7.41
CA VAL A 246 10.21 -8.05 -6.52
C VAL A 246 10.83 -7.02 -5.58
N GLU A 247 11.16 -5.83 -6.08
CA GLU A 247 11.74 -4.74 -5.28
C GLU A 247 10.76 -4.18 -4.26
N ILE A 248 9.50 -3.95 -4.65
CA ILE A 248 8.47 -3.46 -3.72
C ILE A 248 8.12 -4.53 -2.67
N ALA A 249 8.09 -5.82 -3.04
CA ALA A 249 7.91 -6.90 -2.07
C ALA A 249 9.06 -6.94 -1.04
N ASP A 250 10.30 -6.69 -1.48
CA ASP A 250 11.44 -6.57 -0.58
C ASP A 250 11.31 -5.37 0.37
N VAL A 251 10.91 -4.20 -0.14
CA VAL A 251 10.63 -3.00 0.66
C VAL A 251 9.56 -3.27 1.72
N VAL A 252 8.44 -3.89 1.35
CA VAL A 252 7.36 -4.24 2.28
C VAL A 252 7.88 -5.10 3.42
N LEU A 253 8.65 -6.14 3.11
CA LEU A 253 9.15 -7.07 4.13
C LEU A 253 10.27 -6.46 4.99
N GLU A 254 11.10 -5.59 4.41
CA GLU A 254 12.11 -4.84 5.16
C GLU A 254 11.45 -3.89 6.17
N LEU A 255 10.48 -3.11 5.73
CA LEU A 255 9.69 -2.22 6.59
C LEU A 255 8.88 -3.00 7.64
N ALA A 256 8.33 -4.15 7.28
CA ALA A 256 7.66 -5.05 8.23
C ALA A 256 8.60 -5.58 9.32
N ASN A 257 9.90 -5.72 9.02
CA ASN A 257 10.92 -6.10 10.01
C ASN A 257 11.35 -4.93 10.92
N LEU A 258 10.96 -3.70 10.60
CA LEU A 258 11.04 -2.56 11.51
C LEU A 258 9.85 -2.49 12.48
N GLY A 259 8.81 -3.30 12.26
CA GLY A 259 7.64 -3.42 13.14
C GLY A 259 6.38 -2.71 12.63
N ILE A 260 6.35 -2.31 11.37
CA ILE A 260 5.12 -1.88 10.69
C ILE A 260 4.18 -3.07 10.56
N GLU A 261 2.92 -2.89 10.96
CA GLU A 261 1.90 -3.96 10.94
C GLU A 261 0.91 -3.81 9.79
N VAL A 262 0.68 -2.60 9.29
CA VAL A 262 -0.26 -2.38 8.18
C VAL A 262 0.32 -1.40 7.17
N PHE A 263 0.24 -1.75 5.89
CA PHE A 263 0.59 -0.85 4.79
C PHE A 263 -0.67 -0.29 4.13
N ARG A 264 -0.78 1.04 4.05
CA ARG A 264 -1.74 1.70 3.15
C ARG A 264 -1.18 1.62 1.74
N LEU A 265 -1.85 0.90 0.85
CA LEU A 265 -1.49 0.78 -0.55
C LEU A 265 -2.00 2.02 -1.29
N ASP A 266 -1.15 3.04 -1.33
CA ASP A 266 -1.45 4.35 -1.91
C ASP A 266 -1.56 4.26 -3.43
N ALA A 267 -2.60 4.88 -4.00
CA ALA A 267 -2.84 4.90 -5.45
C ALA A 267 -2.87 3.49 -6.08
N ILE A 268 -3.30 2.46 -5.33
CA ILE A 268 -3.29 1.06 -5.81
C ILE A 268 -4.11 0.89 -7.09
N ALA A 269 -5.14 1.72 -7.32
CA ALA A 269 -5.96 1.66 -8.52
C ALA A 269 -5.19 1.94 -9.82
N PHE A 270 -4.06 2.64 -9.75
CA PHE A 270 -3.32 3.15 -10.89
C PHE A 270 -2.16 2.26 -11.33
N VAL A 271 -1.81 1.21 -10.57
CA VAL A 271 -0.53 0.49 -10.78
C VAL A 271 -0.40 -0.20 -12.14
N TRP A 272 -1.51 -0.44 -12.86
CA TRP A 272 -1.47 -1.13 -14.14
C TRP A 272 -2.03 -0.29 -15.28
N LYS A 273 -1.26 -0.16 -16.36
CA LYS A 273 -1.59 0.69 -17.52
C LYS A 273 -2.04 -0.16 -18.70
N ARG A 274 -3.17 0.16 -19.32
CA ARG A 274 -3.70 -0.53 -20.51
C ARG A 274 -4.20 0.49 -21.53
N LEU A 275 -3.66 0.43 -22.75
CA LEU A 275 -4.03 1.37 -23.81
C LEU A 275 -5.54 1.28 -24.11
N GLY A 276 -6.19 2.43 -24.23
CA GLY A 276 -7.63 2.53 -24.50
C GLY A 276 -8.53 2.37 -23.27
N THR A 277 -7.97 2.30 -22.06
CA THR A 277 -8.72 2.39 -20.79
C THR A 277 -8.31 3.65 -20.01
N ASP A 278 -9.02 3.94 -18.93
CA ASP A 278 -8.66 4.97 -17.95
C ASP A 278 -7.41 4.62 -17.12
N CYS A 279 -6.81 3.44 -17.34
CA CYS A 279 -5.69 2.90 -16.58
C CYS A 279 -5.92 2.85 -15.06
N GLN A 280 -7.19 2.76 -14.64
CA GLN A 280 -7.59 2.54 -13.25
C GLN A 280 -8.29 1.19 -13.12
N ASN A 281 -8.20 0.56 -11.94
CA ASN A 281 -8.97 -0.65 -11.59
C ASN A 281 -8.82 -1.82 -12.59
N GLN A 282 -7.67 -1.91 -13.27
CA GLN A 282 -7.44 -3.02 -14.19
C GLN A 282 -7.36 -4.34 -13.40
N PRO A 283 -7.82 -5.48 -13.95
CA PRO A 283 -7.80 -6.77 -13.24
C PRO A 283 -6.44 -7.16 -12.63
N GLU A 284 -5.35 -6.78 -13.30
CA GLU A 284 -3.97 -7.01 -12.87
C GLU A 284 -3.62 -6.32 -11.54
N VAL A 285 -4.31 -5.24 -11.17
CA VAL A 285 -4.18 -4.58 -9.86
C VAL A 285 -4.43 -5.59 -8.73
N HIS A 286 -5.45 -6.44 -8.89
CA HIS A 286 -5.77 -7.48 -7.91
C HIS A 286 -4.70 -8.58 -7.87
N ALA A 287 -4.13 -8.95 -9.02
CA ALA A 287 -3.05 -9.92 -9.07
C ALA A 287 -1.77 -9.38 -8.42
N VAL A 288 -1.40 -8.11 -8.67
CA VAL A 288 -0.28 -7.43 -7.98
C VAL A 288 -0.49 -7.45 -6.46
N THR A 289 -1.67 -7.02 -6.02
CA THR A 289 -2.01 -6.98 -4.59
C THR A 289 -1.96 -8.39 -3.97
N GLN A 290 -2.48 -9.40 -4.67
CA GLN A 290 -2.45 -10.79 -4.24
C GLN A 290 -1.04 -11.33 -4.13
N ALA A 291 -0.15 -11.03 -5.07
CA ALA A 291 1.25 -11.45 -5.04
C ALA A 291 1.97 -10.84 -3.83
N LEU A 292 1.85 -9.52 -3.63
CA LEU A 292 2.42 -8.82 -2.46
C LEU A 292 1.89 -9.41 -1.15
N ARG A 293 0.58 -9.66 -1.07
CA ARG A 293 -0.04 -10.20 0.14
C ARG A 293 0.41 -11.63 0.39
N ALA A 294 0.48 -12.48 -0.62
CA ALA A 294 0.95 -13.86 -0.46
C ALA A 294 2.41 -13.91 0.06
N VAL A 295 3.28 -13.05 -0.48
CA VAL A 295 4.67 -12.91 0.00
C VAL A 295 4.72 -12.44 1.44
N ALA A 296 3.92 -11.42 1.80
CA ALA A 296 3.77 -10.97 3.18
C ALA A 296 3.27 -12.08 4.11
N ARG A 297 2.29 -12.88 3.69
CA ARG A 297 1.76 -14.01 4.48
C ARG A 297 2.75 -15.15 4.66
N ILE A 298 3.73 -15.29 3.76
CA ILE A 298 4.81 -16.27 3.88
C ILE A 298 5.86 -15.79 4.90
N ALA A 299 6.34 -14.55 4.76
CA ALA A 299 7.46 -14.05 5.56
C ALA A 299 7.06 -13.33 6.85
N ALA A 300 5.97 -12.58 6.86
CA ALA A 300 5.52 -11.74 7.97
C ALA A 300 3.97 -11.75 8.12
N PRO A 301 3.35 -12.88 8.53
CA PRO A 301 1.90 -13.03 8.62
C PRO A 301 1.13 -11.98 9.44
N ALA A 302 1.80 -11.25 10.34
CA ALA A 302 1.20 -10.13 11.07
C ALA A 302 0.85 -8.93 10.18
N VAL A 303 1.52 -8.80 9.03
CA VAL A 303 1.28 -7.71 8.10
C VAL A 303 -0.11 -7.82 7.49
N ALA A 304 -0.82 -6.70 7.48
CA ALA A 304 -2.08 -6.52 6.77
C ALA A 304 -1.97 -5.41 5.73
N PHE A 305 -2.82 -5.46 4.71
CA PHE A 305 -2.91 -4.40 3.70
C PHE A 305 -4.22 -3.64 3.76
N LYS A 306 -4.11 -2.32 3.64
CA LYS A 306 -5.20 -1.36 3.53
C LYS A 306 -5.20 -0.75 2.14
N ALA A 307 -6.18 -1.11 1.31
CA ALA A 307 -6.35 -0.49 0.01
C ALA A 307 -6.83 0.96 0.16
N GLU A 308 -6.18 1.86 -0.57
CA GLU A 308 -6.71 3.18 -0.85
C GLU A 308 -7.10 3.29 -2.32
N ALA A 309 -8.41 3.34 -2.56
CA ALA A 309 -8.97 3.49 -3.90
C ALA A 309 -10.16 4.45 -3.81
N ILE A 310 -9.96 5.70 -4.23
CA ILE A 310 -11.05 6.67 -4.41
C ILE A 310 -11.73 6.39 -5.74
N VAL A 311 -12.57 5.35 -5.73
CA VAL A 311 -13.30 4.85 -6.89
C VAL A 311 -14.80 4.81 -6.60
N GLY A 312 -15.59 4.60 -7.64
CA GLY A 312 -17.04 4.47 -7.51
C GLY A 312 -17.43 3.35 -6.53
N PRO A 313 -18.61 3.45 -5.87
CA PRO A 313 -19.04 2.48 -4.86
C PRO A 313 -19.05 1.02 -5.33
N ARG A 314 -19.27 0.78 -6.63
CA ARG A 314 -19.31 -0.57 -7.24
C ARG A 314 -17.93 -1.23 -7.32
N ASP A 315 -16.87 -0.42 -7.45
CA ASP A 315 -15.50 -0.90 -7.61
C ASP A 315 -14.77 -0.99 -6.27
N LEU A 316 -15.20 -0.20 -5.29
CA LEU A 316 -14.58 -0.13 -3.96
C LEU A 316 -14.51 -1.49 -3.25
N VAL A 317 -15.58 -2.29 -3.32
CA VAL A 317 -15.63 -3.60 -2.63
C VAL A 317 -14.66 -4.62 -3.25
N GLN A 318 -14.28 -4.45 -4.52
CA GLN A 318 -13.35 -5.35 -5.20
C GLN A 318 -11.97 -5.35 -4.53
N TYR A 319 -11.57 -4.24 -3.90
CA TYR A 319 -10.32 -4.11 -3.17
C TYR A 319 -10.28 -4.87 -1.83
N LEU A 320 -11.44 -5.23 -1.26
CA LEU A 320 -11.53 -6.20 -0.16
C LEU A 320 -11.51 -7.65 -0.65
N GLY A 321 -11.67 -7.85 -1.96
CA GLY A 321 -11.65 -9.14 -2.62
C GLY A 321 -13.03 -9.77 -2.73
N LEU A 322 -13.52 -9.93 -3.95
CA LEU A 322 -14.77 -10.64 -4.25
C LEU A 322 -14.53 -11.90 -5.07
N GLY A 323 -15.42 -12.89 -4.92
CA GLY A 323 -15.35 -14.15 -5.67
C GLY A 323 -13.98 -14.81 -5.55
N ARG A 324 -13.27 -14.95 -6.68
CA ARG A 324 -11.93 -15.55 -6.74
C ARG A 324 -10.85 -14.76 -5.97
N HIS A 325 -11.08 -13.49 -5.63
CA HIS A 325 -10.12 -12.64 -4.91
C HIS A 325 -10.41 -12.53 -3.40
N ALA A 326 -11.50 -13.15 -2.91
CA ALA A 326 -11.88 -13.10 -1.50
C ALA A 326 -10.76 -13.64 -0.60
N GLY A 327 -10.35 -12.85 0.39
CA GLY A 327 -9.28 -13.19 1.33
C GLY A 327 -7.88 -13.24 0.71
N ARG A 328 -7.68 -12.67 -0.49
CA ARG A 328 -6.42 -12.71 -1.24
C ARG A 328 -5.80 -11.35 -1.54
N VAL A 329 -6.58 -10.27 -1.60
CA VAL A 329 -6.10 -8.93 -2.01
C VAL A 329 -5.75 -8.04 -0.81
N SER A 330 -6.75 -7.45 -0.13
CA SER A 330 -6.52 -6.56 1.01
C SER A 330 -7.33 -7.02 2.21
N ASP A 331 -6.87 -6.65 3.40
CA ASP A 331 -7.55 -6.94 4.67
C ASP A 331 -8.47 -5.78 5.08
N LEU A 332 -8.12 -4.56 4.63
CA LEU A 332 -8.81 -3.31 4.89
C LEU A 332 -9.03 -2.53 3.59
N ALA A 333 -10.06 -1.70 3.56
CA ALA A 333 -10.24 -0.65 2.56
C ALA A 333 -10.95 0.56 3.19
N TYR A 334 -10.68 1.76 2.68
CA TYR A 334 -11.42 2.94 3.10
C TYR A 334 -12.87 2.90 2.61
N HIS A 335 -13.82 3.21 3.48
CA HIS A 335 -15.23 3.28 3.10
C HIS A 335 -15.59 4.68 2.56
N ASN A 336 -14.97 5.08 1.45
CA ASN A 336 -15.09 6.42 0.86
C ASN A 336 -16.56 6.83 0.62
N SER A 337 -17.39 5.89 0.15
CA SER A 337 -18.83 6.12 -0.02
C SER A 337 -19.52 6.54 1.29
N LEU A 338 -19.19 5.94 2.43
CA LEU A 338 -19.81 6.30 3.71
C LEU A 338 -19.38 7.71 4.14
N MET A 339 -18.09 8.06 3.99
CA MET A 339 -17.57 9.39 4.33
C MET A 339 -18.29 10.48 3.53
N VAL A 340 -18.37 10.33 2.20
CA VAL A 340 -19.04 11.29 1.31
C VAL A 340 -20.52 11.44 1.70
N GLN A 341 -21.18 10.32 2.00
CA GLN A 341 -22.59 10.32 2.38
C GLN A 341 -22.83 11.00 3.74
N VAL A 342 -21.92 10.87 4.72
CA VAL A 342 -22.02 11.60 5.99
C VAL A 342 -22.08 13.12 5.75
N TRP A 343 -21.20 13.65 4.90
CA TRP A 343 -21.20 15.08 4.57
C TRP A 343 -22.43 15.50 3.75
N SER A 344 -22.87 14.66 2.81
CA SER A 344 -24.11 14.90 2.05
C SER A 344 -25.34 14.96 2.95
N MET A 345 -25.49 14.03 3.89
CA MET A 345 -26.60 14.02 4.86
C MET A 345 -26.62 15.27 5.73
N LEU A 346 -25.45 15.73 6.19
CA LEU A 346 -25.34 16.95 7.00
C LEU A 346 -25.79 18.20 6.22
N ALA A 347 -25.39 18.32 4.96
CA ALA A 347 -25.76 19.46 4.12
C ALA A 347 -27.24 19.44 3.72
N THR A 348 -27.74 18.29 3.29
CA THR A 348 -29.09 18.14 2.73
C THR A 348 -30.16 17.88 3.79
N LYS A 349 -29.77 17.49 5.01
CA LYS A 349 -30.63 17.08 6.12
C LYS A 349 -31.56 15.91 5.78
N THR A 350 -31.17 15.07 4.82
CA THR A 350 -31.91 13.87 4.42
C THR A 350 -30.98 12.67 4.31
N THR A 351 -31.52 11.47 4.53
CA THR A 351 -30.80 10.19 4.44
C THR A 351 -31.12 9.40 3.17
N THR A 352 -31.90 9.98 2.25
CA THR A 352 -32.37 9.28 1.03
C THR A 352 -31.21 8.75 0.18
N LEU A 353 -30.25 9.62 -0.16
CA LEU A 353 -29.10 9.24 -0.98
C LEU A 353 -28.24 8.19 -0.29
N THR A 354 -28.01 8.34 1.02
CA THR A 354 -27.21 7.39 1.80
C THR A 354 -27.87 6.02 1.89
N ARG A 355 -29.19 5.96 2.08
CA ARG A 355 -29.92 4.69 2.07
C ARG A 355 -29.78 3.99 0.73
N GLN A 356 -29.84 4.73 -0.38
CA GLN A 356 -29.63 4.18 -1.71
C GLN A 356 -28.18 3.71 -1.88
N ALA A 357 -27.20 4.58 -1.64
CA ALA A 357 -25.78 4.30 -1.87
C ALA A 357 -25.26 3.14 -1.03
N LEU A 358 -25.65 3.03 0.25
CA LEU A 358 -25.21 1.93 1.11
C LEU A 358 -26.05 0.66 0.91
N GLY A 359 -27.31 0.80 0.49
CA GLY A 359 -28.21 -0.33 0.23
C GLY A 359 -27.85 -1.12 -1.03
N THR A 360 -27.08 -0.55 -1.95
CA THR A 360 -26.65 -1.20 -3.20
C THR A 360 -25.25 -1.82 -3.11
N LEU A 361 -24.52 -1.62 -2.01
CA LEU A 361 -23.17 -2.18 -1.87
C LEU A 361 -23.23 -3.71 -1.80
N PRO A 362 -22.34 -4.42 -2.53
CA PRO A 362 -22.15 -5.84 -2.34
C PRO A 362 -21.81 -6.19 -0.88
N PRO A 363 -22.18 -7.39 -0.41
CA PRO A 363 -21.83 -7.84 0.92
C PRO A 363 -20.30 -7.85 1.08
N THR A 364 -19.84 -7.37 2.23
CA THR A 364 -18.42 -7.33 2.57
C THR A 364 -17.91 -8.76 2.82
N PRO A 365 -16.72 -9.13 2.31
CA PRO A 365 -16.11 -10.42 2.63
C PRO A 365 -15.95 -10.61 4.14
N THR A 366 -16.23 -11.81 4.65
CA THR A 366 -16.15 -12.09 6.09
C THR A 366 -14.73 -12.01 6.66
N THR A 367 -13.71 -12.06 5.80
CA THR A 367 -12.29 -12.02 6.17
C THR A 367 -11.65 -10.64 6.02
N ALA A 368 -12.43 -9.61 5.69
CA ALA A 368 -11.95 -8.26 5.47
C ALA A 368 -12.84 -7.25 6.22
N THR A 369 -12.40 -6.00 6.36
CA THR A 369 -13.19 -4.98 7.06
C THR A 369 -12.99 -3.57 6.49
N TRP A 370 -13.99 -2.73 6.72
CA TRP A 370 -13.98 -1.34 6.29
C TRP A 370 -13.32 -0.43 7.32
N ILE A 371 -12.66 0.61 6.82
CA ILE A 371 -12.29 1.77 7.63
C ILE A 371 -13.33 2.86 7.40
N GLY A 372 -14.21 3.05 8.39
CA GLY A 372 -15.07 4.22 8.46
C GLY A 372 -14.28 5.43 8.96
N TYR A 373 -14.41 6.56 8.28
CA TYR A 373 -13.73 7.80 8.64
C TYR A 373 -14.61 9.02 8.30
N VAL A 374 -14.30 10.17 8.90
CA VAL A 374 -15.04 11.43 8.69
C VAL A 374 -14.26 12.42 7.83
N ARG A 375 -12.95 12.53 8.05
CA ARG A 375 -12.00 13.34 7.26
C ARG A 375 -10.66 12.62 7.17
N CYS A 376 -9.86 13.01 6.18
CA CYS A 376 -8.48 12.58 5.98
C CYS A 376 -7.62 13.80 5.61
N HIS A 377 -6.38 13.55 5.19
CA HIS A 377 -5.46 14.60 4.74
C HIS A 377 -5.86 15.21 3.39
N ASP A 378 -6.56 14.45 2.54
CA ASP A 378 -7.06 14.91 1.25
C ASP A 378 -8.35 15.72 1.35
N ASP A 379 -8.73 16.31 0.22
CA ASP A 379 -10.02 16.94 -0.01
C ASP A 379 -11.18 15.92 -0.01
N ILE A 380 -12.40 16.40 -0.28
CA ILE A 380 -13.58 15.54 -0.38
C ILE A 380 -13.93 15.42 -1.86
N GLY A 381 -13.54 14.30 -2.47
CA GLY A 381 -14.07 13.89 -3.77
C GLY A 381 -15.52 13.45 -3.65
N TRP A 382 -16.45 14.14 -4.30
CA TRP A 382 -17.88 13.81 -4.30
C TRP A 382 -18.19 12.63 -5.23
N ALA A 383 -17.64 11.46 -4.92
CA ALA A 383 -17.85 10.20 -5.63
C ALA A 383 -19.27 9.64 -5.38
N VAL A 384 -20.28 10.35 -5.88
CA VAL A 384 -21.69 9.99 -5.85
C VAL A 384 -22.06 9.42 -7.21
N ASP A 385 -22.63 8.21 -7.24
CA ASP A 385 -23.15 7.59 -8.47
C ASP A 385 -24.37 8.39 -8.98
N ASP A 386 -24.38 8.73 -10.27
CA ASP A 386 -25.47 9.49 -10.90
C ASP A 386 -26.77 8.68 -11.02
N GLY A 387 -26.69 7.34 -10.92
CA GLY A 387 -27.84 6.42 -10.89
C GLY A 387 -27.80 5.32 -11.95
#